data_AF-K6U7M1-F1
#
_entry.id   AF-K6U7M1-F1
#
_cell.length_a   1.000
_cell.length_b   1.000
_cell.length_c   1.000
_cell.angle_alpha   90.00
_cell.angle_beta   90.00
_cell.angle_gamma   90.00
#
_symmetry.space_group_name_H-M   'P 1'
#
loop_
_entity.id
_entity.type
_entity.pdbx_description
1 polymer ?
#
loop_
_entity_poly.entity_id
_entity_poly.type
_entity_poly.pdbx_seq_one_letter_code
_entity_poly.pdbx_strand_id
1 'polypeptide(L)'
;MAQPHFTRVNAFLEGANLCVTFKEAGLGNNQLITYTLSANASAEYACVNKGGQFPQASNKETVSGPVSTTATFESDRNGQVTATICLSPPQPGSFSCPPGQQLVLVSVTYNTVTLTDTTNSVTIGVSGTFSDTFVNLA
;
A
#
# COMPACT_ATOMS: atom_id res chain seq x y z
N MET A 1 -3.91 -20.95 -26.09
CA MET A 1 -3.34 -21.04 -24.72
C MET A 1 -3.62 -19.73 -24.02
N ALA A 2 -3.88 -19.75 -22.72
CA ALA A 2 -3.94 -18.52 -21.91
C ALA A 2 -2.60 -17.78 -22.01
N GLN A 3 -2.64 -16.45 -22.09
CA GLN A 3 -1.45 -15.58 -22.11
C GLN A 3 -1.70 -14.41 -21.15
N PRO A 4 -1.57 -14.65 -19.83
CA PRO A 4 -1.79 -13.65 -18.81
C PRO A 4 -0.88 -12.44 -19.01
N HIS A 5 -1.48 -11.24 -19.05
CA HIS A 5 -0.73 -9.99 -19.12
C HIS A 5 -1.56 -8.83 -18.58
N PHE A 6 -0.90 -7.96 -17.82
CA PHE A 6 -1.49 -6.70 -17.37
C PHE A 6 -1.65 -5.75 -18.57
N THR A 7 -2.88 -5.25 -18.75
CA THR A 7 -3.22 -4.27 -19.80
C THR A 7 -3.35 -2.86 -19.26
N ARG A 8 -3.64 -2.72 -17.96
CA ARG A 8 -3.67 -1.44 -17.24
C ARG A 8 -3.25 -1.65 -15.80
N VAL A 9 -2.47 -0.72 -15.28
CA VAL A 9 -2.15 -0.63 -13.86
C VAL A 9 -2.02 0.84 -13.49
N ASN A 10 -2.62 1.24 -12.39
CA ASN A 10 -2.50 2.58 -11.83
C ASN A 10 -2.49 2.52 -10.31
N ALA A 11 -1.62 3.31 -9.69
CA ALA A 11 -1.52 3.42 -8.25
C ALA A 11 -1.97 4.80 -7.77
N PHE A 12 -2.56 4.86 -6.59
CA PHE A 12 -2.99 6.08 -5.92
C PHE A 12 -3.05 5.86 -4.41
N LEU A 13 -3.03 6.95 -3.63
CA LEU A 13 -3.25 6.89 -2.19
C LEU A 13 -4.74 7.08 -1.88
N GLU A 14 -5.27 6.24 -1.00
CA GLU A 14 -6.57 6.41 -0.36
C GLU A 14 -6.35 6.55 1.15
N GLY A 15 -6.32 7.80 1.62
CA GLY A 15 -5.78 8.13 2.94
C GLY A 15 -4.33 7.69 3.05
N ALA A 16 -4.01 6.90 4.09
CA ALA A 16 -2.67 6.37 4.29
C ALA A 16 -2.36 5.12 3.46
N ASN A 17 -3.35 4.48 2.83
CA ASN A 17 -3.16 3.22 2.11
C ASN A 17 -2.74 3.47 0.67
N LEU A 18 -1.85 2.63 0.16
CA LEU A 18 -1.55 2.56 -1.27
C LEU A 18 -2.51 1.59 -1.95
N CYS A 19 -3.29 2.08 -2.90
CA CYS A 19 -4.20 1.28 -3.71
C CYS A 19 -3.70 1.16 -5.15
N VAL A 20 -3.79 -0.04 -5.71
CA VAL A 20 -3.49 -0.32 -7.11
C VAL A 20 -4.75 -0.84 -7.78
N THR A 21 -5.24 -0.07 -8.76
CA THR A 21 -6.27 -0.52 -9.69
C THR A 21 -5.61 -1.11 -10.93
N PHE A 22 -6.11 -2.25 -11.39
CA PHE A 22 -5.49 -2.97 -12.49
C PHE A 22 -6.50 -3.69 -13.37
N LYS A 23 -6.04 -4.05 -14.56
CA LYS A 23 -6.71 -4.96 -15.46
C LYS A 23 -5.71 -5.99 -16.00
N GLU A 24 -6.01 -7.26 -15.81
CA GLU A 24 -5.29 -8.38 -16.42
C GLU A 24 -6.20 -9.15 -17.37
N ALA A 25 -5.64 -9.61 -18.49
CA ALA A 25 -6.35 -10.34 -19.53
C ALA A 25 -5.59 -11.61 -19.92
N GLY A 26 -6.29 -12.53 -20.60
CA GLY A 26 -5.69 -13.78 -21.06
C GLY A 26 -5.59 -14.85 -19.99
N LEU A 27 -6.41 -14.77 -18.94
CA LEU A 27 -6.41 -15.66 -17.76
C LEU A 27 -7.19 -16.97 -17.97
N GLY A 28 -7.99 -17.06 -19.03
CA GLY A 28 -9.01 -18.11 -19.19
C GLY A 28 -10.27 -17.81 -18.37
N ASN A 29 -11.39 -18.44 -18.72
CA ASN A 29 -12.71 -18.08 -18.19
C ASN A 29 -12.93 -18.63 -16.78
N ASN A 30 -13.51 -17.83 -15.87
CA ASN A 30 -13.95 -18.24 -14.54
C ASN A 30 -12.83 -18.94 -13.73
N GLN A 31 -11.61 -18.39 -13.80
CA GLN A 31 -10.44 -18.89 -13.09
C GLN A 31 -10.21 -18.07 -11.83
N LEU A 32 -9.86 -18.72 -10.72
CA LEU A 32 -9.44 -18.02 -9.50
C LEU A 32 -7.96 -17.65 -9.60
N ILE A 33 -7.69 -16.35 -9.56
CA ILE A 33 -6.35 -15.78 -9.73
C ILE A 33 -5.95 -15.05 -8.44
N THR A 34 -4.79 -15.40 -7.89
CA THR A 34 -4.29 -14.82 -6.64
C THR A 34 -3.21 -13.80 -6.95
N TYR A 35 -3.43 -12.59 -6.45
CA TYR A 35 -2.55 -11.45 -6.63
C TYR A 35 -1.87 -11.08 -5.31
N THR A 36 -0.58 -10.81 -5.36
CA THR A 36 0.18 -10.18 -4.29
C THR A 36 0.57 -8.78 -4.71
N LEU A 37 0.12 -7.78 -3.95
CA LEU A 37 0.56 -6.40 -4.07
C LEU A 37 1.60 -6.14 -2.98
N SER A 38 2.77 -5.62 -3.35
CA SER A 38 3.84 -5.27 -2.41
C SER A 38 4.49 -3.94 -2.73
N ALA A 39 5.08 -3.31 -1.71
CA ALA A 39 5.88 -2.10 -1.83
C ALA A 39 6.90 -2.02 -0.69
N ASN A 40 7.94 -1.20 -0.88
CA ASN A 40 8.71 -0.67 0.24
C ASN A 40 8.00 0.58 0.75
N ALA A 41 7.67 0.59 2.04
CA ALA A 41 6.96 1.69 2.67
C ALA A 41 7.75 2.28 3.83
N SER A 42 7.54 3.57 4.05
CA SER A 42 7.99 4.32 5.21
C SER A 42 6.80 5.08 5.78
N ALA A 43 6.63 5.02 7.10
CA ALA A 43 5.59 5.73 7.83
C ALA A 43 6.23 6.47 9.01
N GLU A 44 6.00 7.78 9.06
CA GLU A 44 6.42 8.61 10.18
C GLU A 44 5.25 8.77 11.15
N TYR A 45 5.50 8.48 12.42
CA TYR A 45 4.57 8.66 13.51
C TYR A 45 5.07 9.73 14.46
N ALA A 46 4.16 10.44 15.12
CA ALA A 46 4.51 11.42 16.14
C ALA A 46 3.53 11.41 17.32
N CYS A 47 3.99 11.89 18.47
CA CYS A 47 3.15 12.18 19.63
C CYS A 47 2.83 13.67 19.70
N VAL A 48 1.53 13.99 19.66
CA VAL A 48 1.03 15.37 19.74
C VAL A 48 0.38 15.64 21.08
N ASN A 49 0.66 16.79 21.70
CA ASN A 49 -0.05 17.22 22.89
C ASN A 49 -1.42 17.82 22.53
N LYS A 50 -2.27 18.10 23.52
CA LYS A 50 -3.60 18.73 23.31
C LYS A 50 -3.55 20.10 22.63
N GLY A 51 -2.39 20.77 22.64
CA GLY A 51 -2.18 22.08 22.00
C GLY A 51 -1.69 21.98 20.56
N GLY A 52 -1.57 20.78 19.98
CA GLY A 52 -1.06 20.57 18.62
C GLY A 52 0.45 20.81 18.47
N GLN A 53 1.18 20.93 19.58
CA GLN A 53 2.64 21.11 19.56
C GLN A 53 3.36 19.78 19.61
N PHE A 54 4.56 19.76 19.01
CA PHE A 54 5.50 18.64 18.95
C PHE A 54 6.58 18.85 20.01
N PRO A 55 6.45 18.25 21.20
CA PRO A 55 7.27 18.67 22.33
C PRO A 55 8.76 18.48 22.08
N GLN A 56 9.19 17.38 21.42
CA GLN A 56 10.60 17.02 21.15
C GLN A 56 10.75 16.01 19.99
N ALA A 57 11.95 15.88 19.41
CA ALA A 57 12.26 14.91 18.35
C ALA A 57 12.13 13.43 18.79
N SER A 58 12.33 13.13 20.07
CA SER A 58 12.10 11.81 20.66
C SER A 58 10.63 11.35 20.60
N ASN A 59 9.72 12.26 20.26
CA ASN A 59 8.30 11.97 20.09
C ASN A 59 7.96 11.64 18.64
N LYS A 60 8.93 11.27 17.81
CA LYS A 60 8.74 10.85 16.43
C LYS A 60 9.42 9.51 16.21
N GLU A 61 8.80 8.65 15.40
CA GLU A 61 9.35 7.36 15.01
C GLU A 61 9.09 7.16 13.52
N THR A 62 10.12 6.77 12.77
CA THR A 62 9.96 6.37 11.37
C THR A 62 10.07 4.86 11.27
N VAL A 63 8.98 4.20 10.89
CA VAL A 63 8.96 2.77 10.65
C VAL A 63 9.01 2.52 9.15
N SER A 64 10.01 1.77 8.70
CA SER A 64 10.18 1.44 7.29
C SER A 64 10.33 -0.07 7.09
N GLY A 65 9.77 -0.58 6.01
CA GLY A 65 9.88 -2.00 5.69
C GLY A 65 9.05 -2.42 4.48
N PRO A 66 9.25 -3.66 4.00
CA PRO A 66 8.38 -4.23 2.99
C PRO A 66 6.98 -4.43 3.58
N VAL A 67 5.98 -4.10 2.77
CA VAL A 67 4.57 -4.31 3.07
C VAL A 67 3.94 -5.05 1.90
N SER A 68 3.02 -5.96 2.20
CA SER A 68 2.36 -6.75 1.19
C SER A 68 0.95 -7.15 1.62
N THR A 69 0.09 -7.35 0.64
CA THR A 69 -1.25 -7.92 0.83
C THR A 69 -1.56 -8.86 -0.32
N THR A 70 -2.49 -9.78 -0.09
CA THR A 70 -2.88 -10.79 -1.08
C THR A 70 -4.39 -10.76 -1.25
N ALA A 71 -4.86 -10.87 -2.49
CA ALA A 71 -6.27 -10.95 -2.82
C ALA A 71 -6.50 -11.93 -3.98
N THR A 72 -7.62 -12.65 -3.94
CA THR A 72 -8.00 -13.59 -5.00
C THR A 72 -9.26 -13.08 -5.68
N PHE A 73 -9.25 -13.06 -7.01
CA PHE A 73 -10.38 -12.66 -7.83
C PHE A 73 -10.68 -13.74 -8.88
N GLU A 74 -11.96 -13.92 -9.20
CA GLU A 74 -12.37 -14.76 -10.32
C GLU A 74 -12.30 -13.96 -11.63
N SER A 75 -11.71 -14.54 -12.67
CA SER A 75 -11.73 -13.95 -14.00
C SER A 75 -13.14 -14.03 -14.59
N ASP A 76 -13.52 -13.01 -15.36
CA ASP A 76 -14.82 -13.00 -16.02
C ASP A 76 -14.92 -14.07 -17.12
N ARG A 77 -16.10 -14.15 -17.75
CA ARG A 77 -16.37 -15.04 -18.89
C ARG A 77 -15.48 -14.79 -20.12
N ASN A 78 -14.69 -13.72 -20.13
CA ASN A 78 -13.75 -13.36 -21.19
C ASN A 78 -12.29 -13.53 -20.73
N GLY A 79 -12.05 -14.09 -19.55
CA GLY A 79 -10.73 -14.30 -18.98
C GLY A 79 -10.02 -13.01 -18.60
N GLN A 80 -10.75 -12.07 -17.99
CA GLN A 80 -10.21 -10.80 -17.50
C GLN A 80 -10.52 -10.59 -16.02
N VAL A 81 -9.61 -9.94 -15.31
CA VAL A 81 -9.85 -9.37 -13.97
C VAL A 81 -9.71 -7.87 -14.06
N THR A 82 -10.62 -7.13 -13.43
CA THR A 82 -10.50 -5.69 -13.19
C THR A 82 -10.84 -5.44 -11.73
N ALA A 83 -9.84 -5.02 -10.94
CA ALA A 83 -9.97 -4.94 -9.50
C ALA A 83 -9.05 -3.86 -8.92
N THR A 84 -9.24 -3.60 -7.62
CA THR A 84 -8.38 -2.74 -6.83
C THR A 84 -7.91 -3.51 -5.60
N ILE A 85 -6.62 -3.44 -5.29
CA ILE A 85 -6.03 -3.98 -4.08
C ILE A 85 -5.36 -2.84 -3.33
N CYS A 86 -5.57 -2.75 -2.03
CA CYS A 86 -4.96 -1.73 -1.18
C CYS A 86 -4.09 -2.37 -0.11
N LEU A 87 -2.95 -1.76 0.17
CA LEU A 87 -2.02 -2.18 1.21
C LEU A 87 -1.76 -1.03 2.19
N SER A 88 -1.67 -1.36 3.47
CA SER A 88 -1.48 -0.39 4.54
C SER A 88 -0.01 -0.13 4.85
N PRO A 89 0.33 1.05 5.41
CA PRO A 89 1.70 1.35 5.80
C PRO A 89 2.15 0.47 6.99
N PRO A 90 3.46 0.39 7.25
CA PRO A 90 3.99 -0.24 8.46
C PRO A 90 3.37 0.40 9.71
N GLN A 91 2.93 -0.43 10.65
CA GLN A 91 2.38 0.04 11.92
C GLN A 91 3.48 0.60 12.84
N PRO A 92 3.14 1.44 13.84
CA PRO A 92 4.12 2.04 14.75
C PRO A 92 4.83 1.03 15.68
N GLY A 93 4.40 -0.24 15.67
CA GLY A 93 4.99 -1.29 16.51
C GLY A 93 4.80 -1.00 18.00
N SER A 94 5.90 -0.94 18.75
CA SER A 94 5.92 -0.63 20.18
C SER A 94 5.98 0.86 20.50
N PHE A 95 6.08 1.72 19.49
CA PHE A 95 6.11 3.17 19.70
C PHE A 95 4.78 3.64 20.30
N SER A 96 4.86 4.34 21.43
CA SER A 96 3.69 4.81 22.19
C SER A 96 3.96 6.16 22.81
N CYS A 97 2.89 6.92 23.01
CA CYS A 97 2.98 8.30 23.49
C CYS A 97 2.88 8.39 25.01
N PRO A 98 3.69 9.27 25.65
CA PRO A 98 3.54 9.56 27.07
C PRO A 98 2.13 10.06 27.42
N PRO A 99 1.68 9.91 28.69
CA PRO A 99 0.39 10.44 29.13
C PRO A 99 0.20 11.92 28.79
N GLY A 100 -0.97 12.25 28.24
CA GLY A 100 -1.29 13.61 27.80
C GLY A 100 -0.93 13.92 26.34
N GLN A 101 -0.43 12.93 25.60
CA GLN A 101 -0.17 13.02 24.16
C GLN A 101 -0.93 11.92 23.40
N GLN A 102 -1.16 12.16 22.10
CA GLN A 102 -1.81 11.23 21.19
C GLN A 102 -0.85 10.83 20.07
N LEU A 103 -0.85 9.55 19.72
CA LEU A 103 -0.12 9.04 18.56
C LEU A 103 -0.85 9.40 17.27
N VAL A 104 -0.13 10.00 16.33
CA VAL A 104 -0.64 10.35 15.00
C VAL A 104 0.30 9.83 13.91
N LEU A 105 -0.26 9.46 12.77
CA LEU A 105 0.49 9.21 11.54
C LEU A 105 0.76 10.56 10.87
N VAL A 106 2.03 10.89 10.68
CA VAL A 106 2.50 12.15 10.11
C VAL A 106 2.53 12.06 8.60
N SER A 107 3.22 11.06 8.07
CA SER A 107 3.46 10.93 6.64
C SER A 107 3.63 9.47 6.25
N VAL A 108 3.35 9.18 4.99
CA VAL A 108 3.65 7.88 4.37
C VAL A 108 4.40 8.09 3.06
N THR A 109 5.25 7.15 2.71
CA THR A 109 5.90 7.08 1.40
C THR A 109 5.99 5.63 0.96
N TYR A 110 5.60 5.37 -0.28
CA TYR A 110 5.70 4.07 -0.94
C TYR A 110 6.55 4.17 -2.20
N ASN A 111 7.44 3.20 -2.39
CA ASN A 111 8.21 3.03 -3.61
C ASN A 111 8.37 1.53 -3.93
N THR A 112 8.95 1.24 -5.09
CA THR A 112 9.17 -0.16 -5.54
C THR A 112 7.88 -0.97 -5.50
N VAL A 113 6.79 -0.38 -5.99
CA VAL A 113 5.45 -0.99 -5.98
C VAL A 113 5.39 -2.07 -7.05
N THR A 114 4.95 -3.27 -6.67
CA THR A 114 4.84 -4.43 -7.57
C THR A 114 3.52 -5.14 -7.36
N LEU A 115 2.84 -5.47 -8.46
CA LEU A 115 1.67 -6.35 -8.48
C LEU A 115 2.06 -7.64 -9.17
N THR A 116 1.85 -8.77 -8.50
CA THR A 116 2.18 -10.10 -8.99
C THR A 116 0.93 -10.97 -9.02
N ASP A 117 0.54 -11.46 -10.20
CA ASP A 117 -0.29 -12.65 -10.33
C ASP A 117 0.58 -13.87 -9.97
N THR A 118 0.33 -14.43 -8.79
CA THR A 118 1.05 -15.59 -8.27
C THR A 118 0.55 -16.92 -8.84
N THR A 119 -0.67 -16.97 -9.37
CA THR A 119 -1.22 -18.15 -10.04
C THR A 119 -0.50 -18.39 -11.37
N ASN A 120 -0.23 -17.32 -12.12
CA ASN A 120 0.41 -17.39 -13.44
C ASN A 120 1.87 -16.91 -13.47
N SER A 121 2.43 -16.50 -12.32
CA SER A 121 3.79 -15.99 -12.20
C SER A 121 4.10 -14.77 -13.09
N VAL A 122 3.11 -13.88 -13.26
CA VAL A 122 3.26 -12.64 -14.02
C VAL A 122 3.38 -11.47 -13.05
N THR A 123 4.36 -10.59 -13.26
CA THR A 123 4.62 -9.44 -12.39
C THR A 123 4.73 -8.17 -13.19
N ILE A 124 4.21 -7.07 -12.64
CA ILE A 124 4.37 -5.73 -13.17
C ILE A 124 4.78 -4.76 -12.06
N GLY A 125 5.77 -3.93 -12.35
CA GLY A 125 6.14 -2.80 -11.51
C GLY A 125 5.23 -1.59 -11.78
N VAL A 126 4.82 -0.89 -10.75
CA VAL A 126 4.08 0.38 -10.86
C VAL A 126 5.06 1.51 -10.60
N SER A 127 5.41 2.23 -11.67
CA SER A 127 6.38 3.32 -11.59
C SER A 127 5.83 4.49 -10.77
N GLY A 128 6.68 5.05 -9.91
CA GLY A 128 6.37 6.25 -9.14
C GLY A 128 6.81 6.13 -7.68
N THR A 129 6.66 7.24 -6.98
CA THR A 129 6.71 7.31 -5.52
C THR A 129 5.41 7.95 -5.08
N PHE A 130 4.75 7.31 -4.10
CA PHE A 130 3.44 7.72 -3.63
C PHE A 130 3.60 8.16 -2.19
N SER A 131 3.40 9.44 -1.91
CA SER A 131 3.62 10.01 -0.58
C SER A 131 2.54 11.02 -0.24
N ASP A 132 2.18 11.08 1.03
CA ASP A 132 1.30 12.12 1.57
C ASP A 132 1.75 12.49 2.99
N THR A 133 1.40 13.70 3.43
CA THR A 133 1.68 14.23 4.76
C THR A 133 0.37 14.72 5.39
N PHE A 134 -0.05 14.03 6.43
CA PHE A 134 -1.31 14.26 7.14
C PHE A 134 -1.15 15.28 8.28
N VAL A 135 0.05 15.40 8.84
CA VAL A 135 0.36 16.34 9.91
C VAL A 135 1.62 17.10 9.55
N ASN A 136 1.53 18.44 9.49
CA ASN A 136 2.70 19.28 9.29
C ASN A 136 3.44 19.45 10.63
N LEU A 137 4.70 19.05 10.68
CA LEU A 137 5.55 19.13 11.88
C LEU A 137 6.41 20.41 11.95
N ALA A 138 6.15 21.39 11.08
CA ALA A 138 6.85 22.67 11.02
C ALA A 138 6.51 23.61 12.18
#